data_AF-A0A3D2WFI5-F1
#
_entry.id   AF-A0A3D2WFI5-F1
#
_cell.length_a   1.000
_cell.length_b   1.000
_cell.length_c   1.000
_cell.angle_alpha   90.00
_cell.angle_beta   90.00
_cell.angle_gamma   90.00
#
_symmetry.space_group_name_H-M   'P 1'
#
loop_
_entity.id
_entity.type
_entity.pdbx_description
1 polymer ?
#
loop_
_entity_poly.entity_id
_entity_poly.type
_entity_poly.pdbx_seq_one_letter_code
_entity_poly.pdbx_strand_id
1 'polypeptide(L)'
;SWALWQAEKQGALSSFDIPYSFASVDALQAHLKAFYAQDELSAIVIGALGRSGKGATDFLKSMSCSVAEWDQAETQKGGPFPELLSYDLLINCVLMTSPNPPFISKELLTHNKKLSLIGDVSCDPTGPYNSLPIYTQATTFDKPLVKVNESAHNLYVMAIDHLPSLLPKESSEDFSAQLLPYLLDMSGTAWQHADDWFQRFIRQAITAH
;
A
#
# COMPACT_ATOMS: atom_id res chain seq x y z
N SER A 1 -4.79 1.86 8.09
CA SER A 1 -5.34 0.52 7.81
C SER A 1 -5.68 -0.22 9.12
N TRP A 2 -4.72 -0.53 10.00
CA TRP A 2 -4.94 -1.35 11.22
C TRP A 2 -5.96 -0.80 12.21
N ALA A 3 -5.88 0.50 12.44
CA ALA A 3 -6.85 1.30 13.17
C ALA A 3 -8.31 0.96 12.88
N LEU A 4 -8.61 0.89 11.59
CA LEU A 4 -9.94 0.68 11.07
C LEU A 4 -10.38 -0.76 11.24
N TRP A 5 -9.44 -1.69 11.12
CA TRP A 5 -9.73 -3.08 11.39
C TRP A 5 -10.09 -3.30 12.87
N GLN A 6 -9.38 -2.66 13.80
CA GLN A 6 -9.74 -2.75 15.22
C GLN A 6 -11.08 -2.09 15.51
N ALA A 7 -11.35 -0.91 14.94
CA ALA A 7 -12.66 -0.27 15.04
C ALA A 7 -13.78 -1.15 14.48
N GLU A 8 -13.57 -1.76 13.31
CA GLU A 8 -14.49 -2.73 12.71
C GLU A 8 -14.72 -3.95 13.60
N LYS A 9 -13.66 -4.52 14.18
CA LYS A 9 -13.79 -5.64 15.14
C LYS A 9 -14.60 -5.29 16.37
N GLN A 10 -14.55 -4.04 16.81
CA GLN A 10 -15.31 -3.53 17.95
C GLN A 10 -16.71 -3.04 17.56
N GLY A 11 -17.10 -3.14 16.28
CA GLY A 11 -18.37 -2.60 15.77
C GLY A 11 -18.42 -1.06 15.78
N ALA A 12 -17.26 -0.41 15.93
CA ALA A 12 -17.09 1.03 16.06
C ALA A 12 -16.59 1.70 14.77
N LEU A 13 -16.54 1.00 13.63
CA LEU A 13 -16.08 1.56 12.36
C LEU A 13 -16.92 2.77 11.93
N SER A 14 -18.24 2.73 12.15
CA SER A 14 -19.16 3.83 11.83
C SER A 14 -18.94 5.09 12.68
N SER A 15 -18.24 4.96 13.82
CA SER A 15 -17.87 6.07 14.70
C SER A 15 -16.38 6.43 14.61
N PHE A 16 -15.61 5.70 13.81
CA PHE A 16 -14.19 5.96 13.61
C PHE A 16 -14.03 7.05 12.55
N ASP A 17 -13.98 8.29 13.01
CA ASP A 17 -13.74 9.43 12.15
C ASP A 17 -12.31 9.36 11.62
N ILE A 18 -12.13 9.13 10.32
CA ILE A 18 -10.81 9.12 9.68
C ILE A 18 -10.55 10.55 9.23
N PRO A 19 -9.62 11.27 9.85
CA PRO A 19 -9.21 12.55 9.31
C PRO A 19 -8.70 12.34 7.89
N TYR A 20 -9.27 13.07 6.92
CA TYR A 20 -8.79 13.04 5.53
C TYR A 20 -7.30 13.42 5.40
N SER A 21 -6.76 14.12 6.40
CA SER A 21 -5.33 14.41 6.50
C SER A 21 -4.92 14.61 7.96
N PHE A 22 -3.64 14.44 8.23
CA PHE A 22 -3.00 14.77 9.49
C PHE A 22 -1.98 15.90 9.28
N ALA A 23 -1.79 16.72 10.32
CA ALA A 23 -0.83 17.83 10.28
C ALA A 23 0.64 17.36 10.25
N SER A 24 0.90 16.15 10.77
CA SER A 24 2.20 15.50 10.69
C SER A 24 2.12 13.99 10.92
N VAL A 25 3.21 13.27 10.60
CA VAL A 25 3.41 11.86 11.00
C VAL A 25 3.25 11.67 12.51
N ASP A 26 3.79 12.57 13.33
CA ASP A 26 3.66 12.50 14.78
C ASP A 26 2.21 12.65 15.25
N ALA A 27 1.45 13.54 14.62
CA ALA A 27 0.02 13.72 14.92
C ALA A 27 -0.79 12.46 14.57
N LEU A 28 -0.47 11.83 13.44
CA LEU A 28 -1.03 10.53 13.06
C LEU A 28 -0.66 9.46 14.10
N GLN A 29 0.62 9.32 14.44
CA GLN A 29 1.07 8.34 15.44
C GLN A 29 0.39 8.56 16.80
N ALA A 30 0.30 9.80 17.27
CA ALA A 30 -0.32 10.13 18.54
C ALA A 30 -1.83 9.80 18.54
N HIS A 31 -2.52 10.16 17.44
CA HIS A 31 -3.93 9.79 17.26
C HIS A 31 -4.08 8.27 17.34
N LEU A 32 -3.29 7.50 16.59
CA LEU A 32 -3.37 6.06 16.59
C LEU A 32 -3.04 5.47 17.98
N LYS A 33 -1.96 5.90 18.63
CA LYS A 33 -1.58 5.45 19.97
C LYS A 33 -2.67 5.71 21.02
N ALA A 34 -3.51 6.73 20.84
CA ALA A 34 -4.63 7.01 21.74
C ALA A 34 -5.80 6.03 21.59
N PHE A 35 -5.96 5.40 20.42
CA PHE A 35 -7.04 4.44 20.15
C PHE A 35 -6.62 2.97 20.31
N TYR A 36 -5.32 2.67 20.45
CA TYR A 36 -4.82 1.29 20.46
C TYR A 36 -3.99 0.94 21.70
N ALA A 37 -4.27 -0.23 22.27
CA ALA A 37 -3.38 -0.89 23.22
C ALA A 37 -2.12 -1.39 22.49
N GLN A 38 -0.97 -1.28 23.15
CA GLN A 38 0.37 -1.69 22.66
C GLN A 38 0.52 -3.22 22.62
N ASP A 39 -0.39 -3.94 21.98
CA ASP A 39 -0.14 -5.34 21.67
C ASP A 39 0.98 -5.39 20.61
N GLU A 40 2.02 -6.20 20.84
CA GLU A 40 3.10 -6.39 19.86
C GLU A 40 2.54 -7.10 18.62
N LEU A 41 2.23 -6.30 17.59
CA LEU A 41 1.76 -6.83 16.31
C LEU A 41 2.93 -7.25 15.45
N SER A 42 2.74 -8.35 14.74
CA SER A 42 3.65 -8.80 13.70
C SER A 42 3.16 -8.31 12.34
N ALA A 43 4.05 -7.66 11.59
CA ALA A 43 3.78 -7.17 10.25
C ALA A 43 4.82 -7.70 9.26
N ILE A 44 4.42 -7.83 8.02
CA ILE A 44 5.32 -8.06 6.90
C ILE A 44 5.10 -6.99 5.84
N VAL A 45 6.18 -6.42 5.34
CA VAL A 45 6.19 -5.42 4.27
C VAL A 45 6.88 -6.04 3.06
N ILE A 46 6.19 -6.10 1.93
CA ILE A 46 6.76 -6.57 0.65
C ILE A 46 7.10 -5.36 -0.22
N GLY A 47 8.31 -5.32 -0.78
CA GLY A 47 8.88 -4.16 -1.45
C GLY A 47 9.52 -3.17 -0.47
N ALA A 48 10.09 -3.70 0.63
CA ALA A 48 10.61 -2.92 1.75
C ALA A 48 11.76 -1.99 1.37
N LEU A 49 12.52 -2.27 0.30
CA LEU A 49 13.62 -1.41 -0.16
C LEU A 49 13.14 -0.21 -0.99
N GLY A 50 11.90 -0.26 -1.49
CA GLY A 50 11.25 0.85 -2.20
C GLY A 50 10.85 2.00 -1.27
N ARG A 51 10.52 3.16 -1.85
CA ARG A 51 10.12 4.36 -1.07
C ARG A 51 8.92 4.09 -0.15
N SER A 52 7.84 3.55 -0.72
CA SER A 52 6.62 3.24 0.04
C SER A 52 6.87 2.16 1.10
N GLY A 53 7.69 1.14 0.79
CA GLY A 53 8.04 0.07 1.72
C GLY A 53 8.87 0.56 2.89
N LYS A 54 9.85 1.44 2.67
CA LYS A 54 10.62 2.10 3.73
C LYS A 54 9.71 2.92 4.64
N GLY A 55 8.87 3.77 4.07
CA GLY A 55 7.91 4.58 4.85
C GLY A 55 6.95 3.73 5.68
N ALA A 56 6.42 2.64 5.11
CA ALA A 56 5.57 1.70 5.84
C ALA A 56 6.32 0.99 6.97
N THR A 57 7.55 0.56 6.73
CA THR A 57 8.41 -0.11 7.70
C THR A 57 8.76 0.80 8.87
N ASP A 58 9.22 2.03 8.59
CA ASP A 58 9.58 3.01 9.60
C ASP A 58 8.36 3.38 10.47
N PHE A 59 7.21 3.58 9.83
CA PHE A 59 5.95 3.84 10.51
C PHE A 59 5.54 2.67 11.42
N LEU A 60 5.55 1.43 10.92
CA LEU A 60 5.18 0.26 11.73
C LEU A 60 6.14 0.06 12.92
N LYS A 61 7.45 0.23 12.72
CA LYS A 61 8.46 0.16 13.80
C LYS A 61 8.25 1.25 14.85
N SER A 62 7.89 2.48 14.43
CA SER A 62 7.58 3.60 15.35
C SER A 62 6.34 3.36 16.23
N MET A 63 5.50 2.40 15.81
CA MET A 63 4.32 1.93 16.51
C MET A 63 4.58 0.63 17.29
N SER A 64 5.85 0.25 17.49
CA SER A 64 6.29 -0.95 18.22
C SER A 64 5.89 -2.28 17.55
N CYS A 65 5.58 -2.29 16.25
CA CYS A 65 5.34 -3.55 15.52
C CYS A 65 6.67 -4.26 15.22
N SER A 66 6.68 -5.60 15.33
CA SER A 66 7.73 -6.43 14.75
C SER A 66 7.51 -6.52 13.25
N VAL A 67 8.50 -6.12 12.45
CA VAL A 67 8.36 -6.01 10.99
C VAL A 67 9.34 -6.94 10.28
N ALA A 68 8.80 -7.88 9.49
CA ALA A 68 9.57 -8.60 8.48
C ALA A 68 9.60 -7.78 7.18
N GLU A 69 10.79 -7.64 6.60
CA GLU A 69 11.03 -6.84 5.40
C GLU A 69 11.37 -7.78 4.24
N TRP A 70 10.47 -7.88 3.26
CA TRP A 70 10.66 -8.67 2.05
C TRP A 70 10.84 -7.78 0.84
N ASP A 71 11.66 -8.24 -0.10
CA ASP A 71 11.87 -7.61 -1.39
C ASP A 71 12.06 -8.67 -2.48
N GLN A 72 12.72 -8.32 -3.59
CA GLN A 72 12.93 -9.21 -4.73
C GLN A 72 13.63 -10.52 -4.34
N ALA A 73 14.55 -10.49 -3.36
CA ALA A 73 15.31 -11.67 -2.95
C ALA A 73 14.41 -12.81 -2.44
N GLU A 74 13.34 -12.47 -1.71
CA GLU A 74 12.37 -13.40 -1.15
C GLU A 74 11.25 -13.72 -2.15
N THR A 75 10.84 -12.74 -2.96
CA THR A 75 9.67 -12.86 -3.84
C THR A 75 9.98 -13.49 -5.20
N GLN A 76 11.23 -13.46 -5.67
CA GLN A 76 11.63 -14.02 -6.97
C GLN A 76 11.38 -15.54 -7.10
N LYS A 77 11.22 -16.26 -5.98
CA LYS A 77 10.87 -17.69 -5.99
C LYS A 77 9.46 -17.97 -6.56
N GLY A 78 8.63 -16.94 -6.66
CA GLY A 78 7.24 -17.05 -7.10
C GLY A 78 6.30 -17.47 -5.97
N GLY A 79 5.15 -16.82 -5.89
CA GLY A 79 4.10 -17.17 -4.93
C GLY A 79 3.27 -18.39 -5.35
N PRO A 80 2.19 -18.71 -4.59
CA PRO A 80 1.76 -18.00 -3.38
C PRO A 80 2.67 -18.28 -2.18
N PHE A 81 2.66 -17.37 -1.20
CA PHE A 81 3.56 -17.40 -0.03
C PHE A 81 2.77 -17.68 1.26
N PRO A 82 2.73 -18.94 1.75
CA PRO A 82 2.06 -19.28 3.01
C PRO A 82 2.61 -18.52 4.22
N GLU A 83 3.88 -18.12 4.18
CA GLU A 83 4.55 -17.38 5.23
C GLU A 83 3.83 -16.06 5.56
N LEU A 84 3.15 -15.44 4.58
CA LEU A 84 2.40 -14.19 4.77
C LEU A 84 1.23 -14.36 5.75
N LEU A 85 0.66 -15.57 5.88
CA LEU A 85 -0.46 -15.84 6.78
C LEU A 85 -0.05 -15.91 8.26
N SER A 86 1.26 -15.88 8.56
CA SER A 86 1.80 -15.94 9.93
C SER A 86 1.92 -14.59 10.62
N TYR A 87 1.62 -13.50 9.91
CA TYR A 87 1.65 -12.12 10.39
C TYR A 87 0.23 -11.61 10.68
N ASP A 88 0.10 -10.58 11.51
CA ASP A 88 -1.16 -9.90 11.75
C ASP A 88 -1.50 -8.92 10.61
N LEU A 89 -0.44 -8.31 10.06
CA LEU A 89 -0.47 -7.28 9.04
C LEU A 89 0.39 -7.66 7.83
N LEU A 90 -0.14 -7.45 6.63
CA LEU A 90 0.64 -7.45 5.39
C LEU A 90 0.52 -6.09 4.70
N ILE A 91 1.65 -5.43 4.40
CA ILE A 91 1.68 -4.24 3.57
C ILE A 91 2.35 -4.59 2.23
N ASN A 92 1.60 -4.52 1.14
CA ASN A 92 2.16 -4.66 -0.21
C ASN A 92 2.56 -3.28 -0.75
N CYS A 93 3.82 -3.13 -1.13
CA CYS A 93 4.38 -1.95 -1.79
C CYS A 93 5.00 -2.28 -3.16
N VAL A 94 4.61 -3.42 -3.75
CA VAL A 94 5.06 -3.85 -5.07
C VAL A 94 3.92 -3.76 -6.08
N LEU A 95 4.15 -2.99 -7.14
CA LEU A 95 3.34 -3.00 -8.36
C LEU A 95 3.96 -3.97 -9.36
N MET A 96 3.24 -5.03 -9.71
CA MET A 96 3.70 -6.00 -10.68
C MET A 96 3.40 -5.51 -12.11
N THR A 97 4.44 -5.46 -12.95
CA THR A 97 4.33 -4.99 -14.35
C THR A 97 4.53 -6.11 -15.38
N SER A 98 4.70 -7.35 -14.93
CA SER A 98 4.86 -8.54 -15.75
C SER A 98 4.15 -9.74 -15.11
N PRO A 99 3.82 -10.79 -15.89
CA PRO A 99 3.22 -11.99 -15.34
C PRO A 99 4.13 -12.62 -14.27
N ASN A 100 3.67 -12.71 -13.02
CA ASN A 100 4.21 -13.61 -12.01
C ASN A 100 3.07 -14.25 -11.21
N PRO A 101 3.30 -15.38 -10.54
CA PRO A 101 2.33 -15.94 -9.61
C PRO A 101 1.96 -14.92 -8.51
N PRO A 102 0.69 -14.84 -8.11
CA PRO A 102 0.26 -13.91 -7.07
C PRO A 102 0.89 -14.25 -5.72
N PHE A 103 1.07 -13.26 -4.86
CA PHE A 103 1.62 -13.44 -3.52
C PHE A 103 0.66 -14.22 -2.62
N ILE A 104 -0.65 -13.98 -2.75
CA ILE A 104 -1.71 -14.68 -2.03
C ILE A 104 -2.75 -15.17 -3.04
N SER A 105 -3.13 -16.45 -2.95
CA SER A 105 -4.26 -17.01 -3.68
C SER A 105 -5.47 -17.17 -2.76
N LYS A 106 -6.67 -17.26 -3.35
CA LYS A 106 -7.92 -17.50 -2.61
C LYS A 106 -7.89 -18.84 -1.88
N GLU A 107 -7.32 -19.87 -2.49
CA GLU A 107 -7.15 -21.19 -1.90
C GLU A 107 -6.23 -21.13 -0.67
N LEU A 108 -5.14 -20.36 -0.73
CA LEU A 108 -4.26 -20.16 0.43
C LEU A 108 -5.02 -19.52 1.60
N LEU A 109 -5.90 -18.55 1.33
CA LEU A 109 -6.69 -17.86 2.36
C LEU A 109 -7.67 -18.76 3.11
N THR A 110 -8.10 -19.88 2.52
CA THR A 110 -8.94 -20.87 3.22
C THR A 110 -8.25 -21.52 4.43
N HIS A 111 -6.93 -21.38 4.53
CA HIS A 111 -6.12 -21.87 5.65
C HIS A 111 -5.66 -20.74 6.58
N ASN A 112 -6.10 -19.51 6.34
CA ASN A 112 -5.73 -18.36 7.16
C ASN A 112 -6.29 -18.48 8.58
N LYS A 113 -5.42 -18.24 9.57
CA LYS A 113 -5.77 -18.29 11.00
C LYS A 113 -5.34 -17.04 11.77
N LYS A 114 -4.60 -16.12 11.14
CA LYS A 114 -3.98 -15.00 11.85
C LYS A 114 -4.01 -13.69 11.05
N LEU A 115 -3.60 -13.71 9.78
CA LEU A 115 -3.56 -12.51 8.95
C LEU A 115 -4.92 -11.84 8.91
N SER A 116 -4.97 -10.62 9.42
CA SER A 116 -6.22 -9.95 9.73
C SER A 116 -6.44 -8.73 8.84
N LEU A 117 -5.37 -8.15 8.32
CA LEU A 117 -5.44 -6.98 7.47
C LEU A 117 -4.31 -6.92 6.45
N ILE A 118 -4.68 -6.55 5.23
CA ILE A 118 -3.76 -6.26 4.13
C ILE A 118 -3.90 -4.78 3.76
N GLY A 119 -2.79 -4.05 3.72
CA GLY A 119 -2.69 -2.73 3.11
C GLY A 119 -1.99 -2.86 1.75
N ASP A 120 -2.74 -2.74 0.66
CA ASP A 120 -2.19 -2.75 -0.68
C ASP A 120 -1.96 -1.32 -1.17
N VAL A 121 -0.73 -0.83 -0.99
CA VAL A 121 -0.33 0.54 -1.37
C VAL A 121 -0.13 0.67 -2.87
N SER A 122 0.22 -0.43 -3.53
CA SER A 122 0.48 -0.50 -4.97
C SER A 122 -0.71 -1.08 -5.73
N CYS A 123 -1.93 -0.85 -5.22
CA CYS A 123 -3.13 -1.48 -5.72
C CYS A 123 -3.38 -1.19 -7.21
N ASP A 124 -3.51 -2.25 -8.00
CA ASP A 124 -4.06 -2.22 -9.36
C ASP A 124 -5.07 -3.37 -9.50
N PRO A 125 -6.29 -3.21 -8.95
CA PRO A 125 -7.28 -4.28 -8.92
C PRO A 125 -7.76 -4.70 -10.31
N THR A 126 -7.62 -3.82 -11.30
CA THR A 126 -8.01 -4.05 -12.69
C THR A 126 -6.85 -4.52 -13.57
N GLY A 127 -5.62 -4.49 -13.03
CA GLY A 127 -4.41 -4.84 -13.74
C GLY A 127 -4.34 -6.31 -14.09
N PRO A 128 -3.77 -6.67 -15.25
CA PRO A 128 -3.60 -8.07 -15.66
C PRO A 128 -2.63 -8.85 -14.76
N TYR A 129 -1.86 -8.17 -13.91
CA TYR A 129 -0.79 -8.73 -13.09
C TYR A 129 -0.99 -8.46 -11.59
N ASN A 130 -2.22 -8.29 -11.13
CA ASN A 130 -2.52 -8.05 -9.72
C ASN A 130 -1.86 -9.09 -8.80
N SER A 131 -0.98 -8.65 -7.90
CA SER A 131 -0.23 -9.49 -6.96
C SER A 131 -1.12 -10.09 -5.87
N LEU A 132 -2.30 -9.51 -5.65
CA LEU A 132 -3.28 -9.87 -4.63
C LEU A 132 -4.69 -9.98 -5.26
N PRO A 133 -4.96 -11.03 -6.07
CA PRO A 133 -6.25 -11.23 -6.76
C PRO A 133 -7.35 -11.75 -5.81
N ILE A 134 -7.56 -11.04 -4.69
CA ILE A 134 -8.47 -11.36 -3.59
C ILE A 134 -9.51 -10.26 -3.35
N TYR A 135 -9.45 -9.18 -4.14
CA TYR A 135 -10.42 -8.08 -4.16
C TYR A 135 -10.52 -7.53 -5.60
N THR A 136 -11.61 -6.84 -5.93
CA THR A 136 -11.94 -6.45 -7.32
C THR A 136 -12.02 -4.94 -7.57
N GLN A 137 -12.01 -4.12 -6.51
CA GLN A 137 -12.14 -2.66 -6.60
C GLN A 137 -11.30 -1.99 -5.53
N ALA A 138 -10.72 -0.83 -5.86
CA ALA A 138 -10.04 0.02 -4.89
C ALA A 138 -11.03 0.48 -3.80
N THR A 139 -10.54 0.62 -2.57
CA THR A 139 -11.30 1.17 -1.44
C THR A 139 -11.21 2.69 -1.43
N THR A 140 -12.15 3.37 -0.77
CA THR A 140 -12.16 4.84 -0.63
C THR A 140 -12.00 5.24 0.83
N PHE A 141 -11.78 6.52 1.14
CA PHE A 141 -11.78 6.97 2.54
C PHE A 141 -13.12 6.71 3.26
N ASP A 142 -14.24 6.86 2.55
CA ASP A 142 -15.58 6.62 3.10
C ASP A 142 -15.86 5.11 3.32
N LYS A 143 -15.25 4.25 2.49
CA LYS A 143 -15.32 2.80 2.62
C LYS A 143 -13.92 2.19 2.50
N PRO A 144 -13.10 2.29 3.57
CA PRO A 144 -11.66 2.05 3.53
C PRO A 144 -11.25 0.59 3.63
N LEU A 145 -12.22 -0.29 3.87
CA LEU A 145 -12.00 -1.72 4.04
C LEU A 145 -12.99 -2.51 3.18
N VAL A 146 -12.47 -3.56 2.55
CA VAL A 146 -13.27 -4.63 1.96
C VAL A 146 -12.95 -5.95 2.66
N LYS A 147 -13.99 -6.70 3.02
CA LYS A 147 -13.83 -8.03 3.64
C LYS A 147 -13.49 -9.07 2.56
N VAL A 148 -12.52 -9.94 2.84
CA VAL A 148 -12.15 -11.04 1.95
C VAL A 148 -12.89 -12.30 2.39
N ASN A 149 -13.90 -12.70 1.59
CA ASN A 149 -14.84 -13.75 1.98
C ASN A 149 -14.25 -15.16 1.90
N GLU A 150 -13.22 -15.36 1.08
CA GLU A 150 -12.53 -16.64 0.90
C GLU A 150 -11.63 -17.00 2.10
N SER A 151 -11.40 -16.06 3.03
CA SER A 151 -10.54 -16.29 4.17
C SER A 151 -11.25 -17.00 5.32
N ALA A 152 -10.61 -18.02 5.89
CA ALA A 152 -11.12 -18.72 7.08
C ALA A 152 -11.01 -17.91 8.38
N HIS A 153 -10.27 -16.80 8.35
CA HIS A 153 -10.17 -15.83 9.44
C HIS A 153 -10.70 -14.46 8.96
N ASN A 154 -11.06 -13.58 9.89
CA ASN A 154 -11.54 -12.24 9.54
C ASN A 154 -10.41 -11.40 8.93
N LEU A 155 -10.35 -11.40 7.60
CA LEU A 155 -9.39 -10.69 6.77
C LEU A 155 -10.05 -9.53 6.02
N TYR A 156 -9.38 -8.39 6.04
CA TYR A 156 -9.78 -7.19 5.32
C TYR A 156 -8.65 -6.68 4.45
N VAL A 157 -8.99 -6.01 3.35
CA VAL A 157 -8.06 -5.31 2.47
C VAL A 157 -8.38 -3.82 2.50
N MET A 158 -7.34 -3.00 2.62
CA MET A 158 -7.34 -1.58 2.30
C MET A 158 -6.50 -1.38 1.04
N ALA A 159 -7.08 -0.78 0.01
CA ALA A 159 -6.46 -0.53 -1.28
C ALA A 159 -6.88 0.87 -1.77
N ILE A 160 -6.44 1.91 -1.08
CA ILE A 160 -6.70 3.32 -1.43
C ILE A 160 -5.55 3.78 -2.33
N ASP A 161 -5.86 4.28 -3.52
CA ASP A 161 -4.90 4.61 -4.59
C ASP A 161 -4.20 5.98 -4.42
N HIS A 162 -4.63 6.80 -3.45
CA HIS A 162 -4.08 8.14 -3.19
C HIS A 162 -3.71 8.37 -1.71
N LEU A 163 -3.18 7.33 -1.06
CA LEU A 163 -2.70 7.38 0.32
C LEU A 163 -1.74 8.54 0.68
N PRO A 164 -0.87 9.06 -0.22
CA PRO A 164 -0.05 10.24 0.10
C PRO A 164 -0.86 11.47 0.56
N SER A 165 -2.14 11.56 0.17
CA SER A 165 -3.05 12.63 0.58
C SER A 165 -3.28 12.71 2.10
N LEU A 166 -3.03 11.62 2.84
CA LEU A 166 -3.13 11.60 4.30
C LEU A 166 -2.08 12.45 5.01
N LEU A 167 -0.91 12.63 4.38
CA LEU A 167 0.22 13.41 4.88
C LEU A 167 0.64 14.39 3.78
N PRO A 168 -0.19 15.40 3.48
CA PRO A 168 -0.01 16.24 2.31
C PRO A 168 1.27 17.08 2.40
N LYS A 169 1.65 17.50 3.61
CA LYS A 169 2.88 18.27 3.84
C LYS A 169 4.12 17.43 3.53
N GLU A 170 4.29 16.30 4.21
CA GLU A 170 5.46 15.43 4.06
C GLU A 170 5.57 14.89 2.63
N SER A 171 4.45 14.51 2.02
CA SER A 171 4.43 14.05 0.63
C SER A 171 4.82 15.15 -0.36
N SER A 172 4.38 16.40 -0.12
CA SER A 172 4.74 17.53 -0.97
C SER A 172 6.20 17.93 -0.81
N GLU A 173 6.74 17.93 0.41
CA GLU A 173 8.14 18.21 0.69
C GLU A 173 9.06 17.15 0.05
N ASP A 174 8.74 15.86 0.20
CA ASP A 174 9.50 14.76 -0.40
C ASP A 174 9.48 14.83 -1.95
N PHE A 175 8.29 15.00 -2.54
CA PHE A 175 8.15 15.13 -3.99
C PHE A 175 8.91 16.36 -4.51
N SER A 176 8.78 17.51 -3.83
CA SER A 176 9.47 18.74 -4.22
C SER A 176 10.99 18.60 -4.16
N ALA A 177 11.53 17.94 -3.13
CA ALA A 177 12.97 17.70 -3.00
C ALA A 177 13.52 16.84 -4.15
N GLN A 178 12.75 15.85 -4.62
CA GLN A 178 13.12 15.00 -5.75
C GLN A 178 12.95 15.69 -7.11
N LEU A 179 11.96 16.57 -7.23
CA LEU A 179 11.70 17.33 -8.46
C LEU A 179 12.66 18.50 -8.64
N LEU A 180 13.11 19.13 -7.54
CA LEU A 180 13.92 20.34 -7.55
C LEU A 180 15.18 20.26 -8.43
N PRO A 181 15.98 19.17 -8.44
CA PRO A 181 17.13 19.06 -9.33
C PRO A 181 16.77 19.22 -10.82
N TYR A 182 15.63 18.69 -11.24
CA TYR A 182 15.15 18.81 -12.61
C TYR A 182 14.63 20.21 -12.93
N LEU A 183 14.02 20.89 -11.96
CA LEU A 183 13.60 22.28 -12.15
C LEU A 183 14.78 23.24 -12.24
N LEU A 184 15.85 22.97 -11.49
CA LEU A 184 17.08 23.77 -11.53
C LEU A 184 17.88 23.55 -12.82
N ASP A 185 17.77 22.37 -13.44
CA ASP A 185 18.37 22.08 -14.75
C ASP A 185 17.32 21.63 -15.78
N MET A 186 16.70 22.62 -16.43
CA MET A 186 15.75 22.38 -17.51
C MET A 186 16.39 21.94 -18.83
N SER A 187 17.72 21.97 -18.92
CA SER A 187 18.46 21.54 -20.12
C SER A 187 18.80 20.04 -20.11
N GLY A 188 18.54 19.36 -18.99
CA GLY A 188 18.83 17.95 -18.81
C GLY A 188 18.00 17.01 -19.70
N THR A 189 18.50 15.78 -19.87
CA THR A 189 17.88 14.74 -20.69
C THR A 189 16.47 14.35 -20.23
N ALA A 190 16.14 14.56 -18.95
CA ALA A 190 14.80 14.30 -18.42
C ALA A 190 13.72 15.12 -19.15
N TRP A 191 13.99 16.40 -19.43
CA TRP A 191 13.05 17.28 -20.14
C TRP A 191 12.94 16.95 -21.62
N GLN A 192 14.06 16.57 -22.25
CA GLN A 192 14.07 16.08 -23.63
C GLN A 192 13.23 14.80 -23.77
N HIS A 193 13.44 13.83 -22.88
CA HIS A 193 12.65 12.60 -22.86
C HIS A 193 11.16 12.88 -22.60
N ALA A 194 10.83 13.86 -21.76
CA ALA A 194 9.44 14.26 -21.51
C ALA A 194 8.78 14.83 -22.78
N ASP A 195 9.47 15.70 -23.53
CA ASP A 195 8.98 16.20 -24.82
C ASP A 195 8.85 15.06 -25.85
N ASP A 196 9.85 14.18 -25.97
CA ASP A 196 9.80 13.04 -26.89
C ASP A 196 8.55 12.16 -26.66
N TRP A 197 8.23 11.87 -25.39
CA TRP A 197 7.03 11.14 -25.01
C TRP A 197 5.76 11.92 -25.35
N PHE A 198 5.71 13.22 -25.05
CA PHE A 198 4.58 14.08 -25.40
C PHE A 198 4.32 14.07 -26.92
N GLN A 199 5.34 14.30 -27.73
CA GLN A 199 5.24 14.29 -29.20
C GLN A 199 4.86 12.91 -29.74
N ARG A 200 5.33 11.82 -29.11
CA ARG A 200 4.92 10.46 -29.49
C ARG A 200 3.42 10.26 -29.30
N PHE A 201 2.86 10.63 -28.16
CA PHE A 201 1.42 10.44 -27.90
C PHE A 201 0.55 11.35 -28.76
N ILE A 202 0.97 12.59 -29.04
CA ILE A 202 0.29 13.46 -30.02
C ILE A 202 0.18 12.78 -31.39
N ARG A 203 1.29 12.22 -31.90
CA ARG A 203 1.30 11.51 -33.19
C ARG A 203 0.37 10.29 -33.20
N GLN A 204 0.37 9.50 -32.12
CA GLN A 204 -0.51 8.34 -32.00
C GLN A 204 -1.99 8.73 -31.99
N ALA A 205 -2.37 9.79 -31.27
CA ALA A 205 -3.74 10.28 -31.22
C ALA A 205 -4.23 10.76 -32.59
N ILE A 206 -3.36 11.42 -33.36
CA ILE A 206 -3.68 11.90 -34.72
C ILE A 206 -3.83 10.72 -35.70
N THR A 207 -3.02 9.67 -35.56
CA THR A 207 -3.01 8.52 -36.49
C THR A 207 -4.13 7.50 -36.20
N ALA A 208 -4.73 7.54 -35.01
CA ALA A 208 -5.84 6.68 -34.61
C ALA A 208 -7.22 7.16 -35.11
N HIS A 209 -7.26 8.28 -35.82
CA HIS A 209 -8.43 8.84 -36.51
C HIS A 209 -8.24 8.81 -38.03
#